data_AF-A0A9P4QHE1-F1
#
_entry.id   AF-A0A9P4QHE1-F1
#
_cell.length_a   1.000
_cell.length_b   1.000
_cell.length_c   1.000
_cell.angle_alpha   90.00
_cell.angle_beta   90.00
_cell.angle_gamma   90.00
#
_symmetry.space_group_name_H-M   'P 1'
#
loop_
_entity.id
_entity.type
_entity.pdbx_description
1 polymer ?
#
loop_
_entity_poly.entity_id
_entity_poly.type
_entity_poly.pdbx_seq_one_letter_code
_entity_poly.pdbx_strand_id
1 'polypeptide(L)'
;MQSLSKAAVRSARSMRRAGYKSPHQQPRRPASDSHHHSEPVNESFGRGFYIAIASVPITLALFKLSNSTTVEGSAVTRYIFDKYAELGKTFQERNDIHTQFIEQAAADRTLFLNESNRNQRIVQHRFPEMINAGSPLNVPAGQGSADLSAMIEKYEQENRELEAEKLAQLRENRVPREQPVHVLTKRTPSTESA
;
A
#
# COMPACT_ATOMS: atom_id res chain seq x y z
N MET A 1 31.13 -2.02 10.35
CA MET A 1 29.96 -1.82 11.21
C MET A 1 29.25 -0.56 10.75
N GLN A 2 28.32 -0.69 9.80
CA GLN A 2 27.60 0.45 9.22
C GLN A 2 26.17 0.45 9.74
N SER A 3 25.75 1.57 10.34
CA SER A 3 24.46 1.76 10.99
C SER A 3 23.38 2.08 9.96
N LEU A 4 22.32 1.27 9.96
CA LEU A 4 21.11 1.52 9.17
C LEU A 4 20.19 2.46 9.95
N SER A 5 20.19 3.74 9.59
CA SER A 5 19.19 4.71 10.05
C SER A 5 17.86 4.46 9.31
N LYS A 6 16.85 4.03 10.06
CA LYS A 6 15.47 3.88 9.57
C LYS A 6 14.78 5.25 9.59
N ALA A 7 14.59 5.86 8.41
CA ALA A 7 13.78 7.05 8.25
C ALA A 7 12.29 6.66 8.09
N ALA A 8 11.46 7.04 9.06
CA ALA A 8 10.01 6.88 9.01
C ALA A 8 9.38 8.18 8.49
N VAL A 9 8.94 8.20 7.24
CA VAL A 9 8.15 9.32 6.68
C VAL A 9 6.67 8.99 6.90
N ARG A 10 6.06 9.59 7.91
CA ARG A 10 4.62 9.47 8.19
C ARG A 10 3.95 10.80 7.84
N SER A 11 3.50 10.94 6.60
CA SER A 11 2.72 12.09 6.14
C SER A 11 1.26 11.96 6.62
N ALA A 12 0.87 12.80 7.58
CA ALA A 12 -0.53 12.96 7.98
C ALA A 12 -1.23 13.94 7.01
N ARG A 13 -2.11 13.42 6.14
CA ARG A 13 -3.01 14.25 5.34
C ARG A 13 -4.14 14.77 6.22
N SER A 14 -4.04 16.04 6.62
CA SER A 14 -5.16 16.82 7.16
C SER A 14 -6.17 17.09 6.05
N MET A 15 -7.33 16.41 6.06
CA MET A 15 -8.47 16.79 5.24
C MET A 15 -9.22 17.94 5.93
N ARG A 16 -8.97 19.17 5.48
CA ARG A 16 -9.82 20.32 5.77
C ARG A 16 -11.12 20.17 4.96
N ARG A 17 -12.25 19.99 5.64
CA ARG A 17 -13.58 20.15 5.04
C ARG A 17 -13.75 21.60 4.64
N ALA A 18 -13.63 21.89 3.35
CA ALA A 18 -14.03 23.15 2.76
C ALA A 18 -15.57 23.21 2.74
N GLY A 19 -16.15 23.87 3.75
CA GLY A 19 -17.56 24.24 3.75
C GLY A 19 -17.82 25.30 2.67
N TYR A 20 -18.77 25.01 1.79
CA TYR A 20 -19.30 25.95 0.81
C TYR A 20 -19.80 27.22 1.53
N LYS A 21 -19.19 28.36 1.19
CA LYS A 21 -19.65 29.69 1.61
C LYS A 21 -20.83 30.08 0.72
N SER A 22 -22.01 30.23 1.31
CA SER A 22 -23.17 30.87 0.68
C SER A 22 -22.91 32.39 0.58
N PRO A 23 -23.15 33.06 -0.56
CA PRO A 23 -22.99 34.50 -0.66
C PRO A 23 -24.28 35.23 -0.21
N HIS A 24 -24.07 36.43 0.33
CA HIS A 24 -25.05 37.50 0.59
C HIS A 24 -26.16 37.28 1.64
N GLN A 25 -25.85 37.70 2.87
CA GLN A 25 -26.85 38.35 3.72
C GLN A 25 -26.49 39.84 3.86
N GLN A 26 -27.38 40.71 3.40
CA GLN A 26 -27.30 42.15 3.64
C GLN A 26 -27.58 42.46 5.13
N PRO A 27 -26.92 43.46 5.74
CA PRO A 27 -27.24 43.89 7.10
C PRO A 27 -28.59 44.61 7.10
N ARG A 28 -29.61 44.00 7.70
CA ARG A 28 -30.88 44.68 8.01
C ARG A 28 -30.65 45.65 9.16
N ARG A 29 -30.88 46.95 8.90
CA ARG A 29 -30.95 47.99 9.93
C ARG A 29 -32.19 47.77 10.78
N PRO A 30 -32.15 47.95 12.11
CA PRO A 30 -33.36 47.98 12.92
C PRO A 30 -34.12 49.27 12.60
N ALA A 31 -35.23 49.14 11.87
CA ALA A 31 -36.23 50.19 11.77
C ALA A 31 -37.08 50.13 13.05
N SER A 32 -37.15 51.25 13.76
CA SER A 32 -37.97 51.45 14.93
C SER A 32 -39.45 51.52 14.57
N ASP A 33 -40.24 50.93 15.46
CA ASP A 33 -41.62 51.25 15.81
C ASP A 33 -42.75 50.82 14.83
N SER A 34 -43.49 49.80 15.26
CA SER A 34 -44.92 49.65 14.98
C SER A 34 -45.50 48.62 15.96
N HIS A 35 -46.28 49.14 16.90
CA HIS A 35 -47.11 48.37 17.81
C HIS A 35 -48.10 47.47 17.06
N HIS A 36 -47.81 46.17 17.02
CA HIS A 36 -48.79 45.14 16.73
C HIS A 36 -48.81 44.16 17.90
N HIS A 37 -49.98 44.02 18.53
CA HIS A 37 -50.23 43.05 19.59
C HIS A 37 -49.98 41.64 19.04
N SER A 38 -48.83 41.06 19.37
CA SER A 38 -48.54 39.65 19.12
C SER A 38 -49.40 38.81 20.06
N GLU A 39 -50.13 37.83 19.51
CA GLU A 39 -50.66 36.69 20.27
C GLU A 39 -49.58 36.10 21.20
N PRO A 40 -49.95 35.48 22.34
CA PRO A 40 -48.98 34.81 23.21
C PRO A 40 -48.34 33.65 22.45
N VAL A 41 -47.20 33.91 21.82
CA VAL A 41 -46.36 32.88 21.22
C VAL A 41 -45.77 32.10 22.38
N ASN A 42 -46.03 30.79 22.43
CA ASN A 42 -45.42 29.88 23.38
C ASN A 42 -43.89 29.94 23.24
N GLU A 43 -43.22 30.73 24.09
CA GLU A 43 -41.77 30.82 24.12
C GLU A 43 -41.21 29.47 24.56
N SER A 44 -40.57 28.74 23.64
CA SER A 44 -39.90 27.49 23.97
C SER A 44 -38.75 27.76 24.94
N PHE A 45 -38.60 26.93 25.98
CA PHE A 45 -37.51 27.05 26.93
C PHE A 45 -36.15 27.21 26.21
N GLY A 46 -35.39 28.23 26.62
CA GLY A 46 -34.10 28.52 26.01
C GLY A 46 -33.11 27.37 26.14
N ARG A 47 -32.08 27.33 25.29
CA ARG A 47 -31.05 26.27 25.28
C ARG A 47 -30.43 25.99 26.65
N GLY A 48 -30.29 27.01 27.50
CA GLY A 48 -29.78 26.89 28.87
C GLY A 48 -30.63 25.96 29.76
N PHE A 49 -31.95 25.92 29.57
CA PHE A 49 -32.85 25.05 30.32
C PHE A 49 -32.58 23.56 30.02
N TYR A 50 -32.40 23.23 28.74
CA TYR A 50 -32.04 21.86 28.35
C TYR A 50 -30.65 21.45 28.83
N ILE A 51 -29.70 22.39 28.85
CA ILE A 51 -28.36 22.15 29.42
C ILE A 51 -28.46 21.89 30.93
N ALA A 52 -29.29 22.65 31.66
CA ALA A 52 -29.52 22.44 33.09
C ALA A 52 -30.21 21.10 33.38
N ILE A 53 -31.22 20.70 32.60
CA ILE A 53 -31.85 19.39 32.76
C ILE A 53 -30.87 18.26 32.43
N ALA A 54 -30.04 18.43 31.40
CA ALA A 54 -29.04 17.43 31.03
C ALA A 54 -27.90 17.32 32.05
N SER A 55 -27.56 18.39 32.77
CA SER A 55 -26.47 18.36 33.75
C SER A 55 -26.81 17.52 34.98
N VAL A 56 -28.08 17.43 35.38
CA VAL A 56 -28.51 16.63 36.54
C VAL A 56 -28.20 15.13 36.40
N PRO A 57 -28.62 14.41 35.33
CA PRO A 57 -28.26 13.01 35.17
C PRO A 57 -26.76 12.81 34.94
N ILE A 58 -26.08 13.75 34.26
CA ILE A 58 -24.64 13.68 34.00
C ILE A 58 -23.86 13.73 35.32
N THR A 59 -24.17 14.69 36.19
CA THR A 59 -23.52 14.83 37.51
C THR A 59 -23.82 13.66 38.43
N LEU A 60 -25.03 13.11 38.39
CA LEU A 60 -25.40 11.92 39.15
C LEU A 60 -24.65 10.67 38.65
N ALA A 61 -24.50 10.51 37.34
CA ALA A 61 -23.72 9.44 36.74
C ALA A 61 -22.23 9.53 37.14
N LEU A 62 -21.65 10.74 37.06
CA LEU A 62 -20.28 11.02 37.51
C LEU A 62 -20.10 10.73 39.01
N PHE A 63 -21.08 11.11 39.84
CA PHE A 63 -21.04 10.84 41.28
C PHE A 63 -21.10 9.35 41.59
N LYS A 64 -21.97 8.59 40.90
CA LYS A 64 -22.03 7.12 41.05
C LYS A 64 -20.75 6.44 40.59
N LEU A 65 -20.14 6.92 39.52
CA LEU A 65 -18.85 6.41 39.04
C LEU A 65 -17.70 6.74 39.99
N SER A 66 -17.70 7.93 40.58
CA SER A 66 -16.70 8.39 41.56
C SER A 66 -16.78 7.62 42.87
N ASN A 67 -17.99 7.28 43.34
CA ASN A 67 -18.21 6.55 44.58
C ASN A 67 -18.07 5.03 44.45
N SER A 68 -17.98 4.47 43.23
CA SER A 68 -17.64 3.07 43.03
C SER A 68 -16.12 2.86 43.14
N THR A 69 -15.57 3.08 44.33
CA THR A 69 -14.13 2.93 44.60
C THR A 69 -13.71 1.46 44.76
N THR A 70 -14.65 0.52 44.87
CA THR A 70 -14.35 -0.91 44.91
C THR A 70 -14.65 -1.57 43.57
N VAL A 71 -13.64 -2.25 43.01
CA VAL A 71 -13.69 -3.00 41.73
C VAL A 71 -14.82 -4.05 41.72
N GLU A 72 -15.27 -4.50 42.89
CA GLU A 72 -16.30 -5.53 43.04
C GLU A 72 -17.74 -4.99 43.12
N GLY A 73 -17.95 -3.68 43.36
CA GLY A 73 -19.28 -3.16 43.70
C GLY A 73 -20.11 -2.63 42.52
N SER A 74 -19.50 -2.33 41.37
CA SER A 74 -20.19 -1.70 40.24
C SER A 74 -20.33 -2.66 39.05
N ALA A 75 -21.59 -2.98 38.71
CA ALA A 75 -21.89 -3.82 37.55
C ALA A 75 -21.36 -3.21 36.23
N VAL A 76 -21.26 -1.88 36.17
CA VAL A 76 -20.77 -1.15 35.00
C VAL A 76 -19.26 -1.31 34.87
N THR A 77 -18.49 -1.15 35.95
CA THR A 77 -17.04 -1.33 35.90
C THR A 77 -16.70 -2.77 35.54
N ARG A 78 -17.40 -3.76 36.14
CA ARG A 78 -17.22 -5.17 35.80
C ARG A 78 -17.50 -5.46 34.33
N TYR A 79 -18.61 -4.94 33.78
CA TYR A 79 -18.91 -5.10 32.36
C TYR A 79 -17.83 -4.50 31.46
N ILE A 80 -17.32 -3.32 31.82
CA ILE A 80 -16.22 -2.68 31.10
C ILE A 80 -14.95 -3.55 31.15
N PHE A 81 -14.56 -4.04 32.34
CA PHE A 81 -13.41 -4.92 32.51
C PHE A 81 -13.55 -6.22 31.72
N ASP A 82 -14.70 -6.89 31.79
CA ASP A 82 -14.97 -8.13 31.06
C ASP A 82 -14.87 -7.90 29.54
N LYS A 83 -15.38 -6.77 29.04
CA LYS A 83 -15.27 -6.41 27.62
C LYS A 83 -13.85 -6.11 27.18
N TYR A 84 -13.06 -5.41 27.99
CA TYR A 84 -11.66 -5.16 27.68
C TYR A 84 -10.82 -6.44 27.76
N ALA A 85 -11.13 -7.35 28.69
CA ALA A 85 -10.49 -8.66 28.77
C ALA A 85 -10.80 -9.52 27.52
N GLU A 86 -12.05 -9.52 27.06
CA GLU A 86 -12.47 -10.18 25.81
C GLU A 86 -11.71 -9.61 24.59
N LEU A 87 -11.65 -8.28 24.48
CA LEU A 87 -10.89 -7.61 23.42
C LEU A 87 -9.39 -7.97 23.48
N GLY A 88 -8.80 -7.99 24.67
CA GLY A 88 -7.40 -8.39 24.88
C GLY A 88 -7.11 -9.78 24.33
N LYS A 89 -7.99 -10.76 24.59
CA LYS A 89 -7.88 -12.11 24.03
C LYS A 89 -7.92 -12.11 22.51
N THR A 90 -8.86 -11.39 21.89
CA THR A 90 -8.97 -11.34 20.42
C THR A 90 -7.75 -10.69 19.76
N PHE A 91 -7.13 -9.70 20.41
CA PHE A 91 -5.90 -9.09 19.90
C PHE A 91 -4.71 -10.03 20.05
N GLN A 92 -4.64 -10.78 21.15
CA GLN A 92 -3.62 -11.78 21.38
C GLN A 92 -3.72 -12.90 20.32
N GLU A 93 -4.90 -13.47 20.10
CA GLU A 93 -5.13 -14.50 19.07
C GLU A 93 -4.72 -14.04 17.67
N ARG A 94 -5.05 -12.79 17.29
CA ARG A 94 -4.63 -12.22 16.00
C ARG A 94 -3.13 -12.06 15.90
N ASN A 95 -2.49 -11.58 16.97
CA ASN A 95 -1.04 -11.43 17.00
C ASN A 95 -0.34 -12.79 16.89
N ASP A 96 -0.84 -13.80 17.61
CA ASP A 96 -0.32 -15.17 17.58
C ASP A 96 -0.42 -15.77 16.17
N ILE A 97 -1.55 -15.58 15.49
CA ILE A 97 -1.71 -16.00 14.09
C ILE A 97 -0.70 -15.27 13.18
N HIS A 98 -0.51 -13.96 13.36
CA HIS A 98 0.46 -13.20 12.57
C HIS A 98 1.90 -13.66 12.81
N THR A 99 2.28 -13.96 14.06
CA THR A 99 3.62 -14.47 14.36
C THR A 99 3.82 -15.86 13.76
N GLN A 100 2.82 -16.75 13.86
CA GLN A 100 2.86 -18.07 13.23
C GLN A 100 3.03 -17.98 11.71
N PHE A 101 2.30 -17.09 11.03
CA PHE A 101 2.47 -16.88 9.59
C PHE A 101 3.86 -16.35 9.23
N ILE A 102 4.42 -15.45 10.03
CA ILE A 102 5.78 -14.94 9.80
C ILE A 102 6.82 -16.04 10.01
N GLU A 103 6.66 -16.86 11.04
CA GLU A 103 7.54 -18.00 11.31
C GLU A 103 7.49 -19.04 10.19
N GLN A 104 6.29 -19.38 9.72
CA GLN A 104 6.12 -20.28 8.58
C GLN A 104 6.73 -19.69 7.31
N ALA A 105 6.48 -18.41 7.00
CA ALA A 105 7.07 -17.75 5.84
C ALA A 105 8.60 -17.67 5.94
N ALA A 106 9.15 -17.51 7.14
CA ALA A 106 10.59 -17.55 7.38
C ALA A 106 11.15 -18.95 7.16
N ALA A 107 10.47 -20.00 7.64
CA ALA A 107 10.84 -21.39 7.40
C ALA A 107 10.83 -21.72 5.90
N ASP A 108 9.77 -21.34 5.17
CA ASP A 108 9.68 -21.55 3.72
C ASP A 108 10.77 -20.79 2.97
N ARG A 109 11.11 -19.56 3.40
CA ARG A 109 12.23 -18.80 2.85
C ARG A 109 13.56 -19.56 2.97
N THR A 110 13.77 -20.36 4.02
CA THR A 110 15.02 -21.14 4.16
C THR A 110 15.16 -22.20 3.07
N LEU A 111 14.05 -22.78 2.59
CA LEU A 111 14.07 -23.75 1.49
C LEU A 111 14.57 -23.09 0.20
N PHE A 112 14.07 -21.91 -0.12
CA PHE A 112 14.48 -21.15 -1.31
C PHE A 112 15.86 -20.52 -1.17
N LEU A 113 16.30 -20.21 0.05
CA LEU A 113 17.65 -19.73 0.28
C LEU A 113 18.68 -20.82 -0.02
N ASN A 114 18.46 -22.08 0.32
CA ASN A 114 19.47 -23.12 0.12
C ASN A 114 19.36 -23.85 -1.22
N GLU A 115 18.41 -23.47 -2.07
CA GLU A 115 18.29 -24.03 -3.42
C GLU A 115 19.56 -23.68 -4.23
N SER A 116 20.26 -24.71 -4.70
CA SER A 116 21.53 -24.62 -5.44
C SER A 116 21.42 -23.84 -6.77
N ASN A 117 20.19 -23.48 -7.17
CA ASN A 117 19.86 -22.68 -8.34
C ASN A 117 19.63 -21.19 -8.00
N ARG A 118 20.41 -20.63 -7.06
CA ARG A 118 20.43 -19.18 -6.75
C ARG A 118 20.91 -18.29 -7.90
N ASN A 119 21.47 -18.86 -8.96
CA ASN A 119 21.48 -18.15 -10.23
C ASN A 119 20.02 -17.95 -10.59
N GLN A 120 19.52 -16.72 -10.47
CA GLN A 120 18.22 -16.32 -11.00
C GLN A 120 17.99 -17.13 -12.25
N ARG A 121 16.90 -17.92 -12.32
CA ARG A 121 16.52 -18.56 -13.58
C ARG A 121 16.29 -17.41 -14.55
N ILE A 122 17.35 -16.98 -15.24
CA ILE A 122 17.32 -15.98 -16.30
C ILE A 122 16.69 -16.75 -17.46
N VAL A 123 15.37 -16.85 -17.43
CA VAL A 123 14.59 -17.38 -18.52
C VAL A 123 14.58 -16.28 -19.57
N GLN A 124 15.42 -16.42 -20.58
CA GLN A 124 15.34 -15.53 -21.73
C GLN A 124 13.99 -15.78 -22.43
N HIS A 125 13.09 -14.81 -22.34
CA HIS A 125 11.86 -14.82 -23.11
C HIS A 125 12.16 -14.44 -24.55
N ARG A 126 11.57 -15.18 -25.50
CA ARG A 126 11.63 -14.84 -26.92
C ARG A 126 10.90 -13.54 -27.25
N PHE A 127 9.87 -13.22 -26.46
CA PHE A 127 9.04 -12.02 -26.62
C PHE A 127 8.97 -11.25 -25.29
N PRO A 128 9.68 -10.12 -25.16
CA PRO A 128 9.73 -9.34 -23.92
C PRO A 128 8.42 -8.60 -23.62
N GLU A 129 7.60 -8.35 -24.65
CA GLU A 129 6.30 -7.66 -24.52
C GLU A 129 5.30 -8.43 -23.64
N MET A 130 5.50 -9.73 -23.47
CA MET A 130 4.66 -10.58 -22.63
C MET A 130 4.74 -10.22 -21.14
N ILE A 131 5.79 -9.51 -20.70
CA ILE A 131 5.96 -9.08 -19.31
C ILE A 131 4.85 -8.11 -18.89
N ASN A 132 4.32 -7.32 -19.83
CA ASN A 132 3.20 -6.41 -19.60
C ASN A 132 1.88 -6.92 -20.20
N ALA A 133 1.83 -8.17 -20.66
CA ALA A 133 0.59 -8.78 -21.15
C ALA A 133 -0.28 -9.22 -19.96
N GLY A 134 -1.13 -8.29 -19.47
CA GLY A 134 -2.10 -8.55 -18.40
C GLY A 134 -3.54 -8.50 -18.89
N SER A 135 -4.48 -8.94 -18.04
CA SER A 135 -5.91 -8.72 -18.26
C SER A 135 -6.19 -7.20 -18.29
N PRO A 136 -6.92 -6.69 -19.31
CA PRO A 136 -7.30 -5.28 -19.36
C PRO A 136 -8.31 -4.90 -18.27
N LEU A 137 -8.93 -5.90 -17.61
CA LEU A 137 -9.93 -5.71 -16.57
C LEU A 137 -9.33 -6.05 -15.19
N ASN A 138 -9.72 -5.25 -14.19
CA ASN A 138 -9.42 -5.44 -12.77
C ASN A 138 -7.93 -5.35 -12.39
N VAL A 139 -7.23 -4.34 -12.91
CA VAL A 139 -5.87 -4.02 -12.47
C VAL A 139 -5.93 -2.96 -11.36
N PRO A 140 -5.43 -3.24 -10.15
CA PRO A 140 -5.38 -2.24 -9.09
C PRO A 140 -4.51 -1.05 -9.53
N ALA A 141 -4.95 0.16 -9.14
CA ALA A 141 -4.29 1.40 -9.54
C ALA A 141 -2.82 1.40 -9.10
N GLY A 142 -1.90 1.46 -10.07
CA GLY A 142 -0.45 1.42 -9.85
C GLY A 142 0.24 0.11 -10.23
N GLN A 143 -0.51 -0.95 -10.60
CA GLN A 143 0.05 -2.24 -11.03
C GLN A 143 -0.13 -2.51 -12.55
N GLY A 144 -0.26 -1.47 -13.38
CA GLY A 144 -0.61 -1.58 -14.81
C GLY A 144 0.50 -2.01 -15.77
N SER A 145 1.76 -1.88 -15.39
CA SER A 145 2.90 -2.22 -16.25
C SER A 145 4.18 -2.20 -15.43
N ALA A 146 5.02 -3.21 -15.57
CA ALA A 146 6.40 -3.15 -15.10
C ALA A 146 7.17 -2.10 -15.91
N ASP A 147 8.09 -1.39 -15.25
CA ASP A 147 9.05 -0.51 -15.93
C ASP A 147 10.02 -1.37 -16.74
N LEU A 148 10.03 -1.16 -18.06
CA LEU A 148 10.85 -1.92 -19.00
C LEU A 148 12.11 -1.17 -19.45
N SER A 149 12.41 0.00 -18.87
CA SER A 149 13.50 0.87 -19.32
C SER A 149 14.85 0.16 -19.37
N ALA A 150 15.23 -0.56 -18.31
CA ALA A 150 16.48 -1.32 -18.26
C ALA A 150 16.55 -2.47 -19.29
N MET A 151 15.39 -3.04 -19.64
CA MET A 151 15.31 -4.10 -20.65
C MET A 151 15.48 -3.52 -22.06
N ILE A 152 14.86 -2.38 -22.32
CA ILE A 152 15.01 -1.63 -23.57
C ILE A 152 16.47 -1.26 -23.78
N GLU A 153 17.12 -0.67 -22.76
CA GLU A 153 18.54 -0.30 -22.81
C GLU A 153 19.46 -1.48 -23.17
N LYS A 154 19.24 -2.64 -22.55
CA LYS A 154 20.00 -3.86 -22.84
C LYS A 154 19.87 -4.27 -24.32
N TYR A 155 18.65 -4.35 -24.85
CA TYR A 155 18.44 -4.79 -26.23
C TYR A 155 18.88 -3.76 -27.26
N GLU A 156 18.77 -2.47 -26.95
CA GLU A 156 19.37 -1.43 -27.79
C GLU A 156 20.88 -1.59 -27.87
N GLN A 157 21.54 -1.89 -26.74
CA GLN A 157 22.98 -2.14 -26.73
C GLN A 157 23.33 -3.37 -27.58
N GLU A 158 22.65 -4.50 -27.38
CA GLU A 158 22.86 -5.73 -28.18
C GLU A 158 22.65 -5.47 -29.68
N ASN A 159 21.62 -4.70 -30.07
CA ASN A 159 21.37 -4.36 -31.46
C ASN A 159 22.47 -3.48 -32.06
N ARG A 160 22.96 -2.49 -31.31
CA ARG A 160 24.08 -1.63 -31.76
C ARG A 160 25.36 -2.45 -31.97
N GLU A 161 25.64 -3.40 -31.08
CA GLU A 161 26.77 -4.31 -31.20
C GLU A 161 26.66 -5.18 -32.47
N LEU A 162 25.49 -5.79 -32.70
CA LEU A 162 25.22 -6.57 -33.92
C LEU A 162 25.29 -5.74 -35.20
N GLU A 163 24.85 -4.49 -35.19
CA GLU A 163 24.99 -3.57 -36.32
C GLU A 163 26.45 -3.20 -36.60
N ALA A 164 27.23 -2.95 -35.55
CA ALA A 164 28.66 -2.69 -35.67
C ALA A 164 29.41 -3.90 -36.26
N GLU A 165 29.07 -5.11 -35.79
CA GLU A 165 29.63 -6.35 -36.33
C GLU A 165 29.25 -6.57 -37.80
N LYS A 166 27.99 -6.35 -38.18
CA LYS A 166 27.54 -6.43 -39.58
C LYS A 166 28.29 -5.42 -40.44
N LEU A 167 28.47 -4.20 -39.95
CA LEU A 167 29.19 -3.16 -40.67
C LEU A 167 30.67 -3.51 -40.82
N ALA A 168 31.30 -4.09 -39.80
CA ALA A 168 32.67 -4.60 -39.88
C ALA A 168 32.78 -5.75 -40.91
N GLN A 169 31.85 -6.71 -40.88
CA GLN A 169 31.79 -7.81 -41.85
C GLN A 169 31.64 -7.30 -43.28
N LEU A 170 30.81 -6.27 -43.51
CA LEU A 170 30.67 -5.63 -44.82
C LEU A 170 31.96 -4.94 -45.27
N ARG A 171 32.64 -4.22 -44.37
CA ARG A 171 33.93 -3.56 -44.69
C ARG A 171 35.02 -4.56 -45.02
N GLU A 172 35.00 -5.72 -44.37
CA GLU A 172 35.98 -6.79 -44.56
C GLU A 172 35.56 -7.79 -45.65
N ASN A 173 34.41 -7.61 -46.30
CA ASN A 173 33.80 -8.56 -47.23
C ASN A 173 33.71 -9.99 -46.68
N ARG A 174 33.49 -10.12 -45.36
CA ARG A 174 33.36 -11.39 -44.64
C ARG A 174 31.91 -11.74 -44.36
N VAL A 175 31.00 -11.43 -45.28
CA VAL A 175 29.58 -11.73 -45.12
C VAL A 175 29.36 -13.26 -45.14
N PRO A 176 28.81 -13.89 -44.09
CA PRO A 176 28.72 -15.35 -44.00
C PRO A 176 27.96 -16.03 -45.14
N ARG A 177 27.01 -15.33 -45.79
CA ARG A 177 26.26 -15.83 -46.95
C ARG A 177 27.06 -15.80 -48.25
N GLU A 178 28.07 -14.94 -48.33
CA GLU A 178 28.89 -14.74 -49.54
C GLU A 178 30.19 -15.56 -49.47
N GLN A 179 30.56 -16.04 -48.28
CA GLN A 179 31.70 -16.92 -48.15
C GLN A 179 31.43 -18.29 -48.79
N PRO A 180 32.39 -18.85 -49.53
CA PRO A 180 32.25 -20.17 -50.11
C PRO A 180 32.09 -21.22 -48.99
N VAL A 181 31.14 -22.14 -49.16
CA VAL A 181 30.89 -23.22 -48.19
C VAL A 181 32.13 -24.11 -48.11
N HIS A 182 32.81 -24.12 -46.98
CA HIS A 182 33.90 -25.05 -46.73
C HIS A 182 33.35 -26.46 -46.52
N VAL A 183 33.63 -27.36 -47.47
CA VAL A 183 33.28 -28.78 -47.33
C VAL A 183 34.16 -29.39 -46.24
N LEU A 184 33.56 -29.73 -45.10
CA LEU A 184 34.26 -30.40 -44.01
C LEU A 184 34.67 -31.81 -44.47
N THR A 185 35.97 -32.04 -44.66
CA THR A 185 36.50 -33.36 -44.96
C THR A 185 36.49 -34.23 -43.69
N LYS A 186 36.02 -35.49 -43.81
CA LYS A 186 36.08 -36.46 -42.70
C LYS A 186 37.56 -36.68 -42.33
N ARG A 187 37.95 -36.31 -41.12
CA ARG A 187 39.22 -36.78 -40.53
C ARG A 187 39.11 -38.28 -40.33
N THR A 188 39.82 -39.05 -41.15
CA THR A 188 40.08 -40.46 -40.85
C THR A 188 40.94 -40.51 -39.59
N PRO A 189 40.59 -41.33 -38.58
CA PRO A 189 41.43 -41.50 -37.40
C PRO A 189 42.79 -42.03 -37.85
N SER A 190 43.87 -41.37 -37.40
CA SER A 190 45.25 -41.77 -37.68
C SER A 190 45.55 -43.11 -37.02
N THR A 191 45.46 -44.20 -37.77
CA THR A 191 46.30 -45.39 -37.55
C THR A 191 47.71 -45.00 -37.97
N GLU A 192 48.57 -44.64 -37.01
CA GLU A 192 50.02 -44.91 -37.00
C GLU A 192 50.76 -44.05 -35.95
N SER A 193 51.12 -44.67 -34.83
CA SER A 193 52.43 -44.54 -34.18
C SER A 193 52.57 -45.65 -33.13
N ALA A 194 53.09 -46.80 -33.57
CA ALA A 194 53.77 -47.80 -32.75
C ALA A 194 55.27 -47.48 -32.72
#